data_AF-A0A8S2LQG2-F1
#
_entry.id   AF-A0A8S2LQG2-F1
#
_cell.length_a   1.000
_cell.length_b   1.000
_cell.length_c   1.000
_cell.angle_alpha   90.00
_cell.angle_beta   90.00
_cell.angle_gamma   90.00
#
_symmetry.space_group_name_H-M   'P 1'
#
loop_
_entity.id
_entity.type
_entity.pdbx_description
1 polymer ?
#
loop_
_entity_poly.entity_id
_entity_poly.type
_entity_poly.pdbx_seq_one_letter_code
_entity_poly.pdbx_strand_id
1 'polypeptide(L)'
;MNINKNHPNTVNLNQLITNIPVRRKIVDQNDRDKFEWNQWQSATKAVNNIEAAPKEKHVRNLILGTFRLEGSRLFWSMMIRVNIGSHPVASWKFCYIIHRLLRDGHKHVIQDSIVLAIYFDQLSQFWSGVQQGYGLLSYRYCNLLISKLKFHERNPIFAGNLTINEQNNDIRRIFDDNFNLYFQLCIELFDYMEEILNLVQVIFTSLDQSRLNSMTAAGQCRLNPIIICIQDSSLLYDYIVKVLFKLHEGLSSDILQDHRRRLADQFRRLKRFYGQSSTLQYFKSLIKIPMLPE
;
A
#
# COMPACT_ATOMS: atom_id res chain seq x y z
N MET A 1 -13.79 10.76 -17.87
CA MET A 1 -14.92 10.71 -16.92
C MET A 1 -14.40 11.05 -15.53
N ASN A 2 -15.02 12.01 -14.86
CA ASN A 2 -14.64 12.40 -13.51
C ASN A 2 -15.35 11.42 -12.56
N ILE A 3 -14.61 10.61 -11.80
CA ILE A 3 -15.19 9.61 -10.86
C ILE A 3 -16.17 10.27 -9.87
N ASN A 4 -16.09 11.59 -9.72
CA ASN A 4 -16.95 12.41 -8.87
C ASN A 4 -18.29 12.86 -9.50
N LYS A 5 -18.67 12.43 -10.72
CA LYS A 5 -19.97 12.81 -11.29
C LYS A 5 -20.73 11.62 -11.89
N ASN A 6 -21.83 11.27 -11.20
CA ASN A 6 -23.00 10.51 -11.66
C ASN A 6 -22.86 8.99 -11.83
N HIS A 7 -22.64 8.27 -10.72
CA HIS A 7 -23.14 6.90 -10.57
C HIS A 7 -24.14 6.85 -9.41
N PRO A 8 -25.31 6.19 -9.55
CA PRO A 8 -26.41 6.25 -8.57
C PRO A 8 -26.10 5.63 -7.18
N ASN A 9 -24.89 5.08 -6.97
CA ASN A 9 -24.39 4.56 -5.70
C ASN A 9 -23.07 5.22 -5.24
N THR A 10 -22.71 6.40 -5.74
CA THR A 10 -21.48 7.08 -5.31
C THR A 10 -21.58 7.53 -3.87
N VAL A 11 -20.92 6.80 -2.97
CA VAL A 11 -20.62 7.26 -1.61
C VAL A 11 -20.06 8.68 -1.65
N ASN A 12 -20.64 9.56 -0.84
CA ASN A 12 -20.17 10.93 -0.74
C ASN A 12 -18.81 10.97 -0.01
N LEU A 13 -17.73 10.91 -0.79
CA LEU A 13 -16.36 10.93 -0.26
C LEU A 13 -16.08 12.19 0.56
N ASN A 14 -16.66 13.34 0.18
CA ASN A 14 -16.53 14.56 0.97
C ASN A 14 -17.12 14.36 2.37
N GLN A 15 -18.28 13.71 2.47
CA GLN A 15 -18.92 13.41 3.75
C GLN A 15 -18.06 12.47 4.61
N LEU A 16 -17.51 11.40 4.01
CA LEU A 16 -16.59 10.50 4.72
C LEU A 16 -15.37 11.25 5.25
N ILE A 17 -14.77 12.12 4.43
CA ILE A 17 -13.60 12.90 4.80
C ILE A 17 -13.93 13.92 5.89
N THR A 18 -15.12 14.53 5.88
CA THR A 18 -15.55 15.43 6.96
C THR A 18 -15.73 14.74 8.30
N ASN A 19 -15.99 13.42 8.29
CA ASN A 19 -16.09 12.61 9.51
C ASN A 19 -14.72 12.22 10.09
N ILE A 20 -13.62 12.37 9.32
CA ILE A 20 -12.27 12.16 9.84
C ILE A 20 -11.98 13.22 10.93
N PRO A 21 -11.56 12.81 12.14
CA PRO A 21 -11.31 13.74 13.24
C PRO A 21 -10.23 14.78 12.92
N VAL A 22 -10.47 16.02 13.33
CA VAL A 22 -9.42 17.06 13.38
C VAL A 22 -8.76 16.98 14.74
N ARG A 23 -7.53 16.44 14.79
CA ARG A 23 -6.81 16.20 16.05
C ARG A 23 -5.94 17.38 16.48
N ARG A 24 -5.19 17.95 15.53
CA ARG A 24 -4.40 19.18 15.76
C ARG A 24 -4.75 20.26 14.74
N LYS A 25 -4.80 21.50 15.19
CA LYS A 25 -5.05 22.69 14.36
C LYS A 25 -3.86 23.63 14.40
N ILE A 26 -3.55 24.27 13.27
CA ILE A 26 -2.61 25.40 13.21
C ILE A 26 -3.42 26.65 13.58
N VAL A 27 -3.10 27.27 14.72
CA VAL A 27 -3.88 28.39 15.29
C VAL A 27 -3.74 29.63 14.43
N ASP A 28 -2.51 30.01 14.08
CA ASP A 28 -2.24 31.16 13.21
C ASP A 28 -2.77 30.92 11.78
N GLN A 29 -3.53 31.89 11.28
CA GLN A 29 -4.23 31.77 10.00
C GLN A 29 -3.25 31.82 8.82
N ASN A 30 -2.25 32.70 8.87
CA ASN A 30 -1.27 32.84 7.79
C ASN A 30 -0.42 31.56 7.65
N ASP A 31 0.00 31.00 8.78
CA ASP A 31 0.74 29.74 8.83
C ASP A 31 -0.12 28.57 8.34
N ARG A 32 -1.42 28.57 8.66
CA ARG A 32 -2.37 27.56 8.17
C ARG A 32 -2.48 27.64 6.65
N ASP A 33 -2.76 28.80 6.09
CA ASP A 33 -2.96 28.98 4.64
C ASP A 33 -1.68 28.64 3.87
N LYS A 34 -0.52 29.08 4.37
CA LYS A 34 0.79 28.73 3.81
C LYS A 34 1.04 27.23 3.85
N PHE A 35 0.70 26.56 4.97
CA PHE A 35 0.86 25.13 5.11
C PHE A 35 -0.07 24.35 4.16
N GLU A 36 -1.35 24.71 4.10
CA GLU A 36 -2.33 24.07 3.22
C GLU A 36 -1.94 24.24 1.74
N TRP A 37 -1.52 25.45 1.35
CA TRP A 37 -1.03 25.70 0.00
C TRP A 37 0.21 24.85 -0.33
N ASN A 38 1.18 24.73 0.58
CA ASN A 38 2.37 23.89 0.39
C ASN A 38 2.03 22.40 0.25
N GLN A 39 1.06 21.91 1.03
CA GLN A 39 0.56 20.53 0.93
C GLN A 39 -0.13 20.31 -0.43
N TRP A 40 -1.00 21.24 -0.86
CA TRP A 40 -1.67 21.20 -2.16
C TRP A 40 -0.69 21.18 -3.35
N GLN A 41 0.34 22.04 -3.30
CA GLN A 41 1.42 22.05 -4.28
C GLN A 41 2.18 20.72 -4.34
N SER A 42 2.35 20.06 -3.20
CA SER A 42 3.00 18.75 -3.14
C SER A 42 2.10 17.65 -3.69
N ALA A 43 0.80 17.67 -3.38
CA ALA A 43 -0.17 16.73 -3.91
C ALA A 43 -0.24 16.76 -5.45
N THR A 44 -0.40 17.96 -6.02
CA THR A 44 -0.47 18.15 -7.49
C THR A 44 0.83 17.82 -8.20
N LYS A 45 2.00 18.07 -7.58
CA LYS A 45 3.30 17.69 -8.15
C LYS A 45 3.61 16.20 -8.01
N ALA A 46 3.10 15.54 -6.98
CA ALA A 46 3.28 14.10 -6.78
C ALA A 46 2.33 13.28 -7.67
N VAL A 47 1.09 13.74 -7.85
CA VAL A 47 0.03 13.06 -8.59
C VAL A 47 -0.30 13.86 -9.85
N ASN A 48 0.63 13.81 -10.81
CA ASN A 48 0.49 14.43 -12.13
C ASN A 48 0.48 13.38 -13.24
N ASN A 49 0.21 13.82 -14.46
CA ASN A 49 0.08 12.95 -15.64
C ASN A 49 1.42 12.60 -16.31
N ILE A 50 2.54 13.14 -15.82
CA ILE A 50 3.87 12.94 -16.41
C ILE A 50 4.36 11.54 -16.06
N GLU A 51 4.83 10.77 -17.04
CA GLU A 51 5.30 9.39 -16.85
C GLU A 51 6.70 9.33 -16.22
N ALA A 52 6.81 9.76 -14.97
CA ALA A 52 8.02 9.78 -14.17
C ALA A 52 7.69 9.46 -12.70
N ALA A 53 8.61 8.81 -11.98
CA ALA A 53 8.41 8.52 -10.56
C ALA A 53 8.11 9.80 -9.75
N PRO A 54 7.17 9.76 -8.77
CA PRO A 54 6.93 10.89 -7.88
C PRO A 54 8.20 11.32 -7.16
N LYS A 55 8.50 12.63 -7.17
CA LYS A 55 9.69 13.16 -6.50
C LYS A 55 9.56 13.04 -4.99
N GLU A 56 10.55 12.40 -4.35
CA GLU A 56 10.53 12.08 -2.92
C GLU A 56 10.27 13.29 -2.01
N LYS A 57 10.78 14.49 -2.36
CA LYS A 57 10.51 15.72 -1.59
C LYS A 57 9.02 16.05 -1.43
N HIS A 58 8.21 15.76 -2.45
CA HIS A 58 6.77 16.01 -2.40
C HIS A 58 6.05 14.93 -1.60
N VAL A 59 6.45 13.67 -1.79
CA VAL A 59 5.92 12.52 -1.03
C VAL A 59 6.20 12.71 0.47
N ARG A 60 7.45 13.01 0.83
CA ARG A 60 7.87 13.30 2.20
C ARG A 60 7.12 14.47 2.81
N ASN A 61 6.91 15.55 2.06
CA ASN A 61 6.14 16.69 2.56
C ASN A 61 4.68 16.32 2.90
N LEU A 62 4.03 15.49 2.07
CA LEU A 62 2.68 14.98 2.34
C LEU A 62 2.63 14.11 3.59
N ILE A 63 3.61 13.20 3.75
CA ILE A 63 3.77 12.37 4.94
C ILE A 63 3.95 13.23 6.20
N LEU A 64 4.90 14.18 6.18
CA LEU A 64 5.16 15.09 7.30
C LEU A 64 3.94 15.96 7.64
N GLY A 65 3.10 16.27 6.65
CA GLY A 65 1.83 16.96 6.87
C GLY A 65 0.91 16.21 7.83
N THR A 66 0.87 14.88 7.74
CA THR A 66 0.06 14.04 8.64
C THR A 66 0.57 14.07 10.07
N PHE A 67 1.89 14.15 10.30
CA PHE A 67 2.47 14.31 11.63
C PHE A 67 2.19 15.69 12.19
N ARG A 68 2.30 16.74 11.36
CA ARG A 68 2.02 18.12 11.80
C ARG A 68 0.58 18.28 12.27
N LEU A 69 -0.39 17.57 11.69
CA LEU A 69 -1.81 17.63 12.06
C LEU A 69 -2.31 16.44 12.90
N GLU A 70 -1.42 15.49 13.20
CA GLU A 70 -1.71 14.22 13.88
C GLU A 70 -2.84 13.39 13.23
N GLY A 71 -3.04 13.52 11.92
CA GLY A 71 -4.13 12.85 11.19
C GLY A 71 -4.07 13.12 9.69
N SER A 72 -5.02 12.55 8.95
CA SER A 72 -5.00 12.54 7.47
C SER A 72 -6.11 13.37 6.80
N ARG A 73 -7.00 14.02 7.56
CA ARG A 73 -8.16 14.74 7.00
C ARG A 73 -7.79 15.75 5.89
N LEU A 74 -6.78 16.59 6.13
CA LEU A 74 -6.33 17.59 5.14
C LEU A 74 -5.75 16.93 3.89
N PHE A 75 -4.99 15.84 4.07
CA PHE A 75 -4.45 15.09 2.94
C PHE A 75 -5.57 14.57 2.05
N TRP A 76 -6.60 13.95 2.65
CA TRP A 76 -7.73 13.42 1.90
C TRP A 76 -8.56 14.49 1.22
N SER A 77 -8.81 15.63 1.90
CA SER A 77 -9.56 16.75 1.31
C SER A 77 -8.86 17.37 0.10
N MET A 78 -7.54 17.27 0.02
CA MET A 78 -6.75 17.65 -1.15
C MET A 78 -6.79 16.57 -2.23
N MET A 79 -6.57 15.30 -1.87
CA MET A 79 -6.45 14.22 -2.85
C MET A 79 -7.72 14.02 -3.68
N ILE A 80 -8.90 14.14 -3.07
CA ILE A 80 -10.18 14.04 -3.82
C ILE A 80 -10.37 15.15 -4.87
N ARG A 81 -9.66 16.28 -4.73
CA ARG A 81 -9.70 17.40 -5.69
C ARG A 81 -8.72 17.17 -6.84
N VAL A 82 -7.75 16.28 -6.68
CA VAL A 82 -6.87 15.87 -7.78
C VAL A 82 -7.71 14.95 -8.69
N ASN A 83 -7.79 15.27 -9.98
CA ASN A 83 -8.62 14.53 -10.94
C ASN A 83 -7.97 13.18 -11.34
N ILE A 84 -7.88 12.27 -10.39
CA ILE A 84 -7.09 11.03 -10.46
C ILE A 84 -7.67 10.03 -11.48
N GLY A 85 -9.00 9.88 -11.53
CA GLY A 85 -9.69 8.92 -12.38
C GLY A 85 -9.65 9.22 -13.88
N SER A 86 -9.28 10.45 -14.25
CA SER A 86 -9.25 10.87 -15.66
C SER A 86 -7.98 10.45 -16.39
N HIS A 87 -6.90 10.08 -15.69
CA HIS A 87 -5.61 9.78 -16.29
C HIS A 87 -4.93 8.56 -15.64
N PRO A 88 -4.61 7.50 -16.42
CA PRO A 88 -4.04 6.27 -15.89
C PRO A 88 -2.75 6.46 -15.06
N VAL A 89 -1.82 7.30 -15.53
CA VAL A 89 -0.57 7.60 -14.80
C VAL A 89 -0.84 8.27 -13.45
N ALA A 90 -1.81 9.18 -13.39
CA ALA A 90 -2.16 9.85 -12.13
C ALA A 90 -2.84 8.88 -11.17
N SER A 91 -3.73 8.00 -11.65
CA SER A 91 -4.30 6.89 -10.87
C SER A 91 -3.22 5.98 -10.28
N TRP A 92 -2.20 5.63 -11.06
CA TRP A 92 -1.09 4.82 -10.60
C TRP A 92 -0.28 5.50 -9.50
N LYS A 93 0.10 6.77 -9.72
CA LYS A 93 0.83 7.56 -8.73
C LYS A 93 0.02 7.80 -7.47
N PHE A 94 -1.27 8.05 -7.61
CA PHE A 94 -2.16 8.19 -6.46
C PHE A 94 -2.10 6.96 -5.57
N CYS A 95 -2.27 5.76 -6.13
CA CYS A 95 -2.17 4.51 -5.37
C CYS A 95 -0.82 4.39 -4.64
N TYR A 96 0.28 4.75 -5.31
CA TYR A 96 1.60 4.80 -4.69
C TYR A 96 1.69 5.78 -3.51
N ILE A 97 1.19 7.01 -3.67
CA ILE A 97 1.21 8.01 -2.61
C ILE A 97 0.37 7.55 -1.42
N ILE A 98 -0.79 6.92 -1.66
CA ILE A 98 -1.59 6.32 -0.58
C ILE A 98 -0.80 5.21 0.11
N HIS A 99 -0.17 4.32 -0.64
CA HIS A 99 0.63 3.24 -0.06
C HIS A 99 1.73 3.78 0.85
N ARG A 100 2.47 4.81 0.41
CA ARG A 100 3.47 5.52 1.23
C ARG A 100 2.85 6.17 2.46
N LEU A 101 1.70 6.84 2.31
CA LEU A 101 1.04 7.51 3.43
C LEU A 101 0.58 6.51 4.50
N LEU A 102 -0.02 5.39 4.10
CA LEU A 102 -0.44 4.33 5.01
C LEU A 102 0.75 3.68 5.72
N ARG A 103 1.91 3.61 5.05
CA ARG A 103 3.13 3.01 5.61
C ARG A 103 3.87 3.94 6.58
N ASP A 104 4.10 5.18 6.14
CA ASP A 104 5.06 6.10 6.76
C ASP A 104 4.39 7.29 7.45
N GLY A 105 3.07 7.44 7.34
CA GLY A 105 2.30 8.53 7.92
C GLY A 105 2.13 8.42 9.43
N HIS A 106 1.50 9.45 10.02
CA HIS A 106 1.13 9.42 11.43
C HIS A 106 0.26 8.19 11.76
N LYS A 107 0.38 7.65 12.98
CA LYS A 107 -0.31 6.41 13.40
C LYS A 107 -1.83 6.38 13.14
N HIS A 108 -2.50 7.54 13.18
CA HIS A 108 -3.94 7.65 12.90
C HIS A 108 -4.32 7.56 11.42
N VAL A 109 -3.36 7.67 10.50
CA VAL A 109 -3.62 7.69 9.06
C VAL A 109 -4.34 6.43 8.60
N ILE A 110 -3.94 5.25 9.09
CA ILE A 110 -4.61 3.99 8.73
C ILE A 110 -6.07 4.05 9.15
N GLN A 111 -6.32 4.34 10.43
CA GLN A 111 -7.66 4.35 11.01
C GLN A 111 -8.57 5.38 10.35
N ASP A 112 -8.03 6.57 10.03
CA ASP A 112 -8.72 7.60 9.26
C ASP A 112 -9.05 7.16 7.82
N SER A 113 -8.30 6.20 7.26
CA SER A 113 -8.41 5.78 5.86
C SER A 113 -9.26 4.52 5.64
N ILE A 114 -9.57 3.75 6.69
CA ILE A 114 -10.40 2.54 6.60
C ILE A 114 -11.75 2.84 5.96
N VAL A 115 -12.41 3.92 6.38
CA VAL A 115 -13.71 4.35 5.81
C VAL A 115 -13.64 4.70 4.33
N LEU A 116 -12.43 5.00 3.81
CA LEU A 116 -12.20 5.32 2.41
C LEU A 116 -11.89 4.08 1.55
N ALA A 117 -11.91 2.87 2.12
CA ALA A 117 -11.75 1.63 1.36
C ALA A 117 -12.75 1.52 0.19
N ILE A 118 -13.97 2.05 0.37
CA ILE A 118 -15.00 2.12 -0.67
C ILE A 118 -14.58 2.96 -1.88
N TYR A 119 -13.72 3.96 -1.69
CA TYR A 119 -13.21 4.74 -2.81
C TYR A 119 -12.24 3.94 -3.68
N PHE A 120 -11.38 3.13 -3.05
CA PHE A 120 -10.49 2.25 -3.79
C PHE A 120 -11.26 1.16 -4.52
N ASP A 121 -12.36 0.66 -3.95
CA ASP A 121 -13.24 -0.29 -4.63
C ASP A 121 -13.84 0.34 -5.90
N GLN A 122 -14.42 1.54 -5.80
CA GLN A 122 -14.94 2.28 -6.95
C GLN A 122 -13.86 2.56 -8.01
N LEU A 123 -12.66 2.97 -7.59
CA LEU A 123 -11.53 3.20 -8.50
C LEU A 123 -11.05 1.90 -9.16
N SER A 124 -11.04 0.79 -8.42
CA SER A 124 -10.73 -0.53 -8.95
C SER A 124 -11.76 -0.94 -10.01
N GLN A 125 -13.05 -0.82 -9.71
CA GLN A 125 -14.13 -1.14 -10.66
C GLN A 125 -14.04 -0.30 -11.95
N PHE A 126 -13.70 0.99 -11.83
CA PHE A 126 -13.49 1.87 -12.99
C PHE A 126 -12.41 1.34 -13.95
N TRP A 127 -11.33 0.73 -13.42
CA TRP A 127 -10.23 0.20 -14.23
C TRP A 127 -10.36 -1.30 -14.56
N SER A 128 -11.37 -2.00 -14.04
CA SER A 128 -11.53 -3.46 -14.17
C SER A 128 -11.56 -3.99 -15.62
N GLY A 129 -12.09 -3.20 -16.56
CA GLY A 129 -12.12 -3.54 -17.99
C GLY A 129 -10.79 -3.33 -18.72
N VAL A 130 -9.83 -2.63 -18.13
CA VAL A 130 -8.56 -2.28 -18.78
C VAL A 130 -7.54 -3.39 -18.59
N GLN A 131 -7.11 -3.99 -19.71
CA GLN A 131 -6.25 -5.17 -19.70
C GLN A 131 -4.75 -4.88 -19.77
N GLN A 132 -4.35 -3.62 -20.00
CA GLN A 132 -2.94 -3.25 -20.20
C GLN A 132 -2.61 -1.85 -19.67
N GLY A 133 -1.31 -1.57 -19.53
CA GLY A 133 -0.81 -0.26 -19.11
C GLY A 133 -1.23 0.11 -17.69
N TYR A 134 -1.17 1.41 -17.38
CA TYR A 134 -1.41 1.91 -16.02
C TYR A 134 -2.81 1.66 -15.47
N GLY A 135 -3.84 1.45 -16.32
CA GLY A 135 -5.17 1.10 -15.85
C GLY A 135 -5.19 -0.25 -15.14
N LEU A 136 -4.63 -1.29 -15.77
CA LEU A 136 -4.47 -2.62 -15.13
C LEU A 136 -3.61 -2.53 -13.86
N LEU A 137 -2.53 -1.75 -13.90
CA LEU A 137 -1.67 -1.55 -12.73
C LEU A 137 -2.44 -0.90 -11.58
N SER A 138 -3.21 0.15 -11.86
CA SER A 138 -4.06 0.83 -10.88
C SER A 138 -5.14 -0.09 -10.31
N TYR A 139 -5.79 -0.89 -11.15
CA TYR A 139 -6.76 -1.91 -10.71
C TYR A 139 -6.16 -2.84 -9.64
N ARG A 140 -5.01 -3.46 -9.93
CA ARG A 140 -4.33 -4.36 -8.97
C ARG A 140 -3.84 -3.61 -7.74
N TYR A 141 -3.39 -2.37 -7.89
CA TYR A 141 -2.91 -1.59 -6.74
C TYR A 141 -4.05 -1.20 -5.80
N CYS A 142 -5.23 -0.86 -6.32
CA CYS A 142 -6.40 -0.62 -5.49
C CYS A 142 -6.76 -1.84 -4.64
N ASN A 143 -6.71 -3.05 -5.21
CA ASN A 143 -6.96 -4.29 -4.46
C ASN A 143 -5.94 -4.50 -3.32
N LEU A 144 -4.66 -4.23 -3.58
CA LEU A 144 -3.63 -4.24 -2.54
C LEU A 144 -3.91 -3.22 -1.42
N LEU A 145 -4.31 -1.99 -1.76
CA LEU A 145 -4.65 -0.97 -0.76
C LEU A 145 -5.86 -1.36 0.10
N ILE A 146 -6.88 -1.96 -0.52
CA ILE A 146 -8.06 -2.49 0.20
C ILE A 146 -7.64 -3.63 1.13
N SER A 147 -6.83 -4.57 0.65
CA SER A 147 -6.32 -5.68 1.45
C SER A 147 -5.50 -5.19 2.65
N LYS A 148 -4.61 -4.21 2.43
CA LYS A 148 -3.85 -3.54 3.50
C LYS A 148 -4.77 -2.92 4.56
N LEU A 149 -5.78 -2.15 4.15
CA LEU A 149 -6.70 -1.51 5.09
C LEU A 149 -7.51 -2.53 5.90
N LYS A 150 -8.03 -3.58 5.25
CA LYS A 150 -8.75 -4.68 5.92
C LYS A 150 -7.86 -5.42 6.91
N PHE A 151 -6.60 -5.69 6.55
CA PHE A 151 -5.63 -6.32 7.44
C PHE A 151 -5.42 -5.49 8.71
N HIS A 152 -5.19 -4.18 8.57
CA HIS A 152 -4.96 -3.32 9.74
C HIS A 152 -6.23 -3.02 10.55
N GLU A 153 -7.41 -3.06 9.94
CA GLU A 153 -8.69 -2.96 10.66
C GLU A 153 -8.87 -4.14 11.63
N ARG A 154 -8.52 -5.35 11.18
CA ARG A 154 -8.63 -6.58 11.99
C ARG A 154 -7.45 -6.76 12.95
N ASN A 155 -6.28 -6.25 12.57
CA ASN A 155 -5.03 -6.42 13.32
C ASN A 155 -4.40 -5.06 13.68
N PRO A 156 -5.01 -4.28 14.59
CA PRO A 156 -4.53 -2.95 14.97
C PRO A 156 -3.18 -2.96 15.71
N ILE A 157 -2.66 -4.13 16.08
CA ILE A 157 -1.33 -4.31 16.67
C ILE A 157 -0.20 -3.98 15.69
N PHE A 158 -0.43 -4.12 14.37
CA PHE A 158 0.56 -3.80 13.36
C PHE A 158 0.49 -2.31 13.01
N ALA A 159 1.62 -1.62 13.15
CA ALA A 159 1.78 -0.29 12.59
C ALA A 159 1.73 -0.33 11.05
N GLY A 160 1.59 0.83 10.40
CA GLY A 160 1.43 0.92 8.95
C GLY A 160 2.58 0.35 8.13
N ASN A 161 3.77 0.38 8.70
CA ASN A 161 4.98 -0.24 8.16
C ASN A 161 5.15 -1.72 8.52
N LEU A 162 4.10 -2.33 9.08
CA LEU A 162 4.01 -3.71 9.58
C LEU A 162 4.87 -3.99 10.82
N THR A 163 5.53 -3.02 11.43
CA THR A 163 6.24 -3.28 12.69
C THR A 163 5.23 -3.45 13.83
N ILE A 164 5.53 -4.37 14.74
CA ILE A 164 4.84 -4.54 16.03
C ILE A 164 5.60 -3.72 17.08
N ASN A 165 4.92 -3.13 18.07
CA ASN A 165 5.54 -2.28 19.11
C ASN A 165 6.80 -2.91 19.73
N GLU A 166 7.82 -2.09 20.04
CA GLU A 166 9.17 -2.51 20.47
C GLU A 166 9.22 -3.49 21.66
N GLN A 167 8.17 -3.51 22.49
CA GLN A 167 8.05 -4.40 23.66
C GLN A 167 7.64 -5.84 23.28
N ASN A 168 7.01 -6.04 22.12
CA ASN A 168 6.50 -7.33 21.62
C ASN A 168 7.04 -7.63 20.22
N ASN A 169 8.37 -7.65 20.07
CA ASN A 169 9.02 -7.94 18.78
C ASN A 169 8.83 -9.37 18.26
N ASP A 170 8.23 -10.26 19.06
CA ASP A 170 7.94 -11.64 18.65
C ASP A 170 6.45 -11.84 18.40
N ILE A 171 6.08 -11.91 17.12
CA ILE A 171 4.71 -12.20 16.68
C ILE A 171 4.16 -13.49 17.28
N ARG A 172 5.00 -14.45 17.70
CA ARG A 172 4.57 -15.72 18.29
C ARG A 172 4.01 -15.60 19.71
N ARG A 173 4.03 -14.39 20.29
CA ARG A 173 3.58 -14.11 21.67
C ARG A 173 2.38 -13.16 21.74
N ILE A 174 1.83 -12.72 20.62
CA ILE A 174 0.81 -11.66 20.61
C ILE A 174 -0.60 -12.13 20.99
N PHE A 175 -0.84 -13.44 21.01
CA PHE A 175 -2.15 -14.03 21.28
C PHE A 175 -2.17 -15.09 22.39
N ASP A 176 -1.19 -15.10 23.31
CA ASP A 176 -1.18 -16.00 24.49
C ASP A 176 -1.56 -17.46 24.16
N ASP A 177 -0.89 -18.04 23.15
CA ASP A 177 -1.12 -19.40 22.64
C ASP A 177 -2.54 -19.71 22.11
N ASN A 178 -3.33 -18.68 21.79
CA ASN A 178 -4.60 -18.86 21.11
C ASN A 178 -4.39 -19.19 19.62
N PHE A 179 -4.32 -20.48 19.31
CA PHE A 179 -4.10 -21.00 17.96
C PHE A 179 -5.16 -20.58 16.94
N ASN A 180 -6.41 -20.32 17.36
CA ASN A 180 -7.46 -19.85 16.45
C ASN A 180 -7.15 -18.45 15.91
N LEU A 181 -6.64 -17.55 16.77
CA LEU A 181 -6.22 -16.21 16.37
C LEU A 181 -4.98 -16.26 15.47
N TYR A 182 -4.01 -17.13 15.77
CA TYR A 182 -2.86 -17.34 14.88
C TYR A 182 -3.26 -17.92 13.52
N PHE A 183 -4.23 -18.83 13.49
CA PHE A 183 -4.72 -19.45 12.26
C PHE A 183 -5.35 -18.40 11.36
N GLN A 184 -6.24 -17.57 11.93
CA GLN A 184 -6.87 -16.47 11.20
C GLN A 184 -5.84 -15.43 10.73
N LEU A 185 -4.90 -15.03 11.60
CA LEU A 185 -3.83 -14.11 11.25
C LEU A 185 -2.98 -14.65 10.08
N CYS A 186 -2.67 -15.94 10.08
CA CYS A 186 -1.90 -16.57 9.01
C CYS A 186 -2.60 -16.46 7.65
N ILE A 187 -3.92 -16.69 7.61
CA ILE A 187 -4.73 -16.51 6.39
C ILE A 187 -4.65 -15.06 5.91
N GLU A 188 -4.79 -14.10 6.82
CA GLU A 188 -4.79 -12.67 6.48
C GLU A 188 -3.42 -12.18 6.01
N LEU A 189 -2.33 -12.68 6.60
CA LEU A 189 -0.97 -12.43 6.13
C LEU A 189 -0.75 -12.98 4.72
N PHE A 190 -1.25 -14.19 4.44
CA PHE A 190 -1.17 -14.76 3.10
C PHE A 190 -2.00 -13.98 2.07
N ASP A 191 -3.19 -13.51 2.43
CA ASP A 191 -4.05 -12.71 1.54
C ASP A 191 -3.40 -11.36 1.21
N TYR A 192 -2.73 -10.73 2.18
CA TYR A 192 -1.96 -9.51 1.92
C TYR A 192 -0.76 -9.80 1.00
N MET A 193 0.04 -10.83 1.31
CA MET A 193 1.16 -11.23 0.45
C MET A 193 0.71 -11.54 -0.99
N GLU A 194 -0.45 -12.18 -1.15
CA GLU A 194 -1.01 -12.53 -2.45
C GLU A 194 -1.26 -11.27 -3.32
N GLU A 195 -1.88 -10.24 -2.76
CA GLU A 195 -2.12 -8.98 -3.47
C GLU A 195 -0.81 -8.26 -3.85
N ILE A 196 0.24 -8.35 -3.01
CA ILE A 196 1.56 -7.81 -3.36
C ILE A 196 2.14 -8.57 -4.56
N LEU A 197 2.14 -9.91 -4.51
CA LEU A 197 2.70 -10.74 -5.58
C LEU A 197 1.94 -10.54 -6.90
N ASN A 198 0.61 -10.42 -6.84
CA ASN A 198 -0.23 -10.13 -8.00
C ASN A 198 0.07 -8.77 -8.63
N LEU A 199 0.22 -7.72 -7.81
CA LEU A 199 0.59 -6.39 -8.28
C LEU A 199 1.97 -6.40 -8.95
N VAL A 200 2.97 -6.98 -8.29
CA VAL A 200 4.34 -7.03 -8.80
C VAL A 200 4.43 -7.79 -10.12
N GLN A 201 3.70 -8.91 -10.24
CA GLN A 201 3.65 -9.69 -11.46
C GLN A 201 3.13 -8.86 -12.65
N VAL A 202 2.08 -8.05 -12.46
CA VAL A 202 1.56 -7.19 -13.54
C VAL A 202 2.49 -6.00 -13.83
N ILE A 203 3.23 -5.48 -12.84
CA ILE A 203 4.24 -4.43 -13.06
C ILE A 203 5.34 -4.95 -14.00
N PHE A 204 5.94 -6.11 -13.70
CA PHE A 204 6.98 -6.68 -14.57
C PHE A 204 6.43 -7.02 -15.96
N THR A 205 5.27 -7.65 -16.02
CA THR A 205 4.61 -7.96 -17.31
C THR A 205 4.37 -6.68 -18.13
N SER A 206 3.94 -5.59 -17.50
CA SER A 206 3.74 -4.31 -18.19
C SER A 206 5.05 -3.69 -18.67
N LEU A 207 6.14 -3.82 -17.90
CA LEU A 207 7.46 -3.33 -18.28
C LEU A 207 7.98 -4.05 -19.54
N ASP A 208 7.86 -5.39 -19.56
CA ASP A 208 8.27 -6.24 -20.67
C ASP A 208 7.45 -5.98 -21.94
N GLN A 209 6.11 -5.93 -21.81
CA GLN A 209 5.19 -5.62 -22.91
C GLN A 209 5.48 -4.25 -23.53
N SER A 210 5.83 -3.26 -22.69
CA SER A 210 6.15 -1.90 -23.14
C SER A 210 7.61 -1.76 -23.61
N ARG A 211 8.43 -2.81 -23.51
CA ARG A 211 9.88 -2.82 -23.82
C ARG A 211 10.65 -1.69 -23.12
N LEU A 212 10.28 -1.38 -21.88
CA LEU A 212 10.84 -0.24 -21.16
C LEU A 212 12.12 -0.61 -20.42
N ASN A 213 13.09 0.31 -20.47
CA ASN A 213 14.30 0.21 -19.68
C ASN A 213 14.07 0.78 -18.27
N SER A 214 14.57 0.08 -17.24
CA SER A 214 14.39 0.43 -15.82
C SER A 214 14.99 1.79 -15.42
N MET A 215 15.92 2.33 -16.22
CA MET A 215 16.55 3.62 -15.99
C MET A 215 15.83 4.80 -16.67
N THR A 216 14.83 4.53 -17.51
CA THR A 216 14.00 5.59 -18.14
C THR A 216 12.97 6.13 -17.16
N ALA A 217 12.53 7.39 -17.33
CA ALA A 217 11.49 7.98 -16.49
C ALA A 217 10.21 7.12 -16.43
N ALA A 218 9.77 6.60 -17.58
CA ALA A 218 8.59 5.75 -17.69
C ALA A 218 8.76 4.39 -17.01
N GLY A 219 9.94 3.76 -17.16
CA GLY A 219 10.30 2.53 -16.46
C GLY A 219 10.29 2.73 -14.94
N GLN A 220 10.95 3.78 -14.47
CA GLN A 220 10.96 4.15 -13.04
C GLN A 220 9.56 4.47 -12.52
N CYS A 221 8.72 5.13 -13.32
CA CYS A 221 7.34 5.40 -12.92
C CYS A 221 6.55 4.11 -12.63
N ARG A 222 6.74 3.04 -13.42
CA ARG A 222 6.13 1.73 -13.18
C ARG A 222 6.80 0.98 -12.03
N LEU A 223 8.12 1.03 -11.94
CA LEU A 223 8.90 0.25 -10.98
C LEU A 223 8.89 0.83 -9.56
N ASN A 224 8.70 2.14 -9.40
CA ASN A 224 8.83 2.82 -8.10
C ASN A 224 8.01 2.18 -6.95
N PRO A 225 6.78 1.69 -7.16
CA PRO A 225 6.02 1.00 -6.10
C PRO A 225 6.59 -0.34 -5.62
N ILE A 226 7.45 -1.00 -6.42
CA ILE A 226 8.11 -2.24 -6.01
C ILE A 226 8.95 -2.04 -4.74
N ILE A 227 9.52 -0.85 -4.52
CA ILE A 227 10.33 -0.55 -3.33
C ILE A 227 9.53 -0.83 -2.06
N ILE A 228 8.29 -0.34 -1.99
CA ILE A 228 7.40 -0.58 -0.83
C ILE A 228 6.93 -2.04 -0.80
N CYS A 229 6.64 -2.63 -1.97
CA CYS A 229 6.25 -4.04 -2.06
C CYS A 229 7.32 -4.96 -1.48
N ILE A 230 8.62 -4.69 -1.71
CA ILE A 230 9.74 -5.42 -1.12
C ILE A 230 9.77 -5.24 0.40
N GLN A 231 9.59 -4.01 0.88
CA GLN A 231 9.58 -3.73 2.32
C GLN A 231 8.44 -4.44 3.05
N ASP A 232 7.23 -4.40 2.49
CA ASP A 232 6.06 -5.07 3.07
C ASP A 232 6.19 -6.59 3.00
N SER A 233 6.48 -7.13 1.81
CA SER A 233 6.58 -8.59 1.62
C SER A 233 7.71 -9.22 2.45
N SER A 234 8.80 -8.50 2.71
CA SER A 234 9.86 -9.01 3.58
C SER A 234 9.36 -9.26 5.00
N LEU A 235 8.57 -8.36 5.56
CA LEU A 235 8.01 -8.51 6.92
C LEU A 235 6.87 -9.53 6.93
N LEU A 236 6.00 -9.52 5.92
CA LEU A 236 4.93 -10.51 5.79
C LEU A 236 5.50 -11.93 5.72
N TYR A 237 6.56 -12.17 4.94
CA TYR A 237 7.20 -13.48 4.87
C TYR A 237 7.75 -13.94 6.23
N ASP A 238 8.49 -13.07 6.94
CA ASP A 238 9.01 -13.36 8.27
C ASP A 238 7.88 -13.72 9.26
N TYR A 239 6.78 -12.97 9.23
CA TYR A 239 5.61 -13.23 10.05
C TYR A 239 4.88 -14.50 9.68
N ILE A 240 4.66 -14.79 8.40
CA ILE A 240 4.03 -16.03 7.95
C ILE A 240 4.82 -17.24 8.45
N VAL A 241 6.15 -17.22 8.30
CA VAL A 241 7.01 -18.31 8.76
C VAL A 241 6.90 -18.49 10.28
N LYS A 242 7.02 -17.40 11.06
CA LYS A 242 6.93 -17.44 12.53
C LYS A 242 5.56 -17.91 13.04
N VAL A 243 4.48 -17.43 12.43
CA VAL A 243 3.11 -17.83 12.78
C VAL A 243 2.87 -19.29 12.41
N LEU A 244 3.39 -19.77 11.27
CA LEU A 244 3.28 -21.18 10.90
C LEU A 244 4.05 -22.10 11.85
N PHE A 245 5.26 -21.71 12.26
CA PHE A 245 5.98 -22.44 13.31
C PHE A 245 5.15 -22.51 14.58
N LYS A 246 4.55 -21.39 15.00
CA LYS A 246 3.68 -21.36 16.18
C LYS A 246 2.49 -22.31 16.02
N LEU A 247 1.79 -22.27 14.89
CA LEU A 247 0.64 -23.15 14.63
C LEU A 247 1.00 -24.64 14.69
N HIS A 248 2.19 -25.03 14.21
CA HIS A 248 2.68 -26.40 14.29
C HIS A 248 3.00 -26.89 15.72
N GLU A 249 3.07 -26.01 16.72
CA GLU A 249 3.18 -26.40 18.13
C GLU A 249 1.87 -26.98 18.68
N GLY A 250 0.71 -26.54 18.16
CA GLY A 250 -0.61 -26.88 18.70
C GLY A 250 -1.56 -27.60 17.74
N LEU A 251 -1.27 -27.60 16.43
CA LEU A 251 -2.15 -28.17 15.41
C LEU A 251 -1.44 -29.26 14.60
N SER A 252 -2.20 -30.26 14.16
CA SER A 252 -1.67 -31.35 13.34
C SER A 252 -1.28 -30.87 11.94
N SER A 253 -0.37 -31.62 11.31
CA SER A 253 0.09 -31.35 9.95
C SER A 253 -1.04 -31.36 8.92
N ASP A 254 -2.08 -32.17 9.13
CA ASP A 254 -3.20 -32.29 8.21
C ASP A 254 -4.05 -31.03 8.20
N ILE A 255 -4.32 -30.44 9.37
CA ILE A 255 -5.04 -29.16 9.51
C ILE A 255 -4.29 -28.02 8.79
N LEU A 256 -2.95 -28.07 8.81
CA LEU A 256 -2.09 -27.03 8.24
C LEU A 256 -1.65 -27.32 6.79
N GLN A 257 -2.19 -28.35 6.14
CA GLN A 257 -1.80 -28.74 4.78
C GLN A 257 -1.95 -27.57 3.78
N ASP A 258 -3.07 -26.86 3.83
CA ASP A 258 -3.33 -25.73 2.93
C ASP A 258 -2.40 -24.55 3.20
N HIS A 259 -2.09 -24.26 4.46
CA HIS A 259 -1.16 -23.20 4.83
C HIS A 259 0.25 -23.49 4.31
N ARG A 260 0.71 -24.74 4.44
CA ARG A 260 2.00 -25.18 3.89
C ARG A 260 2.04 -25.06 2.36
N ARG A 261 0.96 -25.43 1.68
CA ARG A 261 0.83 -25.27 0.23
C ARG A 261 0.90 -23.80 -0.19
N ARG A 262 0.17 -22.91 0.49
CA ARG A 262 0.21 -21.46 0.24
C ARG A 262 1.61 -20.89 0.47
N LEU A 263 2.28 -21.28 1.56
CA LEU A 263 3.67 -20.87 1.82
C LEU A 263 4.59 -21.31 0.68
N ALA A 264 4.52 -22.55 0.23
CA ALA A 264 5.39 -23.06 -0.83
C ALA A 264 5.19 -22.31 -2.17
N ASP A 265 3.94 -22.02 -2.54
CA ASP A 265 3.64 -21.24 -3.75
C ASP A 265 4.15 -19.80 -3.64
N GLN A 266 3.76 -19.11 -2.57
CA GLN A 266 4.14 -17.70 -2.37
C GLN A 266 5.64 -17.53 -2.19
N PHE A 267 6.33 -18.47 -1.53
CA PHE A 267 7.78 -18.46 -1.44
C PHE A 267 8.46 -18.52 -2.82
N ARG A 268 8.00 -19.42 -3.71
CA ARG A 268 8.54 -19.52 -5.07
C ARG A 268 8.34 -18.23 -5.85
N ARG A 269 7.14 -17.63 -5.76
CA ARG A 269 6.81 -16.36 -6.41
C ARG A 269 7.61 -15.19 -5.83
N LEU A 270 7.80 -15.15 -4.51
CA LEU A 270 8.61 -14.15 -3.83
C LEU A 270 10.09 -14.26 -4.19
N LYS A 271 10.64 -15.48 -4.29
CA LYS A 271 12.01 -15.74 -4.75
C LYS A 271 12.22 -15.24 -6.18
N ARG A 272 11.26 -15.49 -7.07
CA ARG A 272 11.28 -14.93 -8.44
C ARG A 272 11.20 -13.40 -8.42
N PHE A 273 10.31 -12.82 -7.63
CA PHE A 273 10.18 -11.37 -7.49
C PHE A 273 11.50 -10.72 -7.05
N TYR A 274 12.11 -11.19 -5.95
CA TYR A 274 13.36 -10.63 -5.45
C TYR A 274 14.52 -10.86 -6.43
N GLY A 275 14.56 -12.03 -7.07
CA GLY A 275 15.52 -12.33 -8.13
C GLY A 275 15.40 -11.39 -9.33
N GLN A 276 14.20 -11.12 -9.84
CA GLN A 276 13.98 -10.15 -10.92
C GLN A 276 14.38 -8.74 -10.48
N SER A 277 13.97 -8.33 -9.28
CA SER A 277 14.29 -7.00 -8.74
C SER A 277 15.80 -6.78 -8.59
N SER A 278 16.56 -7.80 -8.16
CA SER A 278 18.01 -7.66 -7.95
C SER A 278 18.81 -7.46 -9.24
N THR A 279 18.28 -7.90 -10.38
CA THR A 279 18.88 -7.65 -11.69
C THR A 279 18.72 -6.21 -12.18
N LEU A 280 17.72 -5.48 -11.68
CA LEU A 280 17.39 -4.14 -12.18
C LEU A 280 18.25 -3.07 -11.53
N GLN A 281 18.97 -2.31 -12.36
CA GLN A 281 19.89 -1.27 -11.89
C GLN A 281 19.20 -0.18 -11.06
N TYR A 282 17.93 0.11 -11.36
CA TYR A 282 17.12 1.10 -10.64
C TYR A 282 17.07 0.87 -9.12
N PHE A 283 17.01 -0.39 -8.67
CA PHE A 283 16.86 -0.69 -7.25
C PHE A 283 18.18 -0.70 -6.47
N LYS A 284 19.32 -0.93 -7.14
CA LYS A 284 20.62 -1.11 -6.46
C LYS A 284 21.02 0.10 -5.61
N SER A 285 20.63 1.31 -5.98
CA SER A 285 20.92 2.54 -5.23
C SER A 285 19.80 2.97 -4.28
N LEU A 286 18.65 2.29 -4.27
CA LEU A 286 17.45 2.72 -3.55
C LEU A 286 17.10 1.82 -2.37
N ILE A 287 17.36 0.52 -2.48
CA ILE A 287 17.00 -0.45 -1.43
C ILE A 287 17.91 -1.67 -1.48
N LYS A 288 18.21 -2.22 -0.30
CA LYS A 288 18.80 -3.56 -0.18
C LYS A 288 17.69 -4.60 -0.31
N ILE A 289 17.74 -5.41 -1.36
CA ILE A 289 16.76 -6.48 -1.57
C ILE A 289 17.06 -7.63 -0.60
N PRO A 290 16.07 -8.12 0.16
CA PRO A 290 16.25 -9.24 1.07
C PRO A 290 16.69 -10.51 0.34
N MET A 291 17.56 -11.29 0.97
CA MET A 291 17.88 -12.64 0.51
C MET A 291 16.94 -13.63 1.21
N LEU A 292 16.24 -14.44 0.43
CA LEU A 292 15.46 -15.55 0.97
C LEU A 292 16.37 -16.77 1.17
N PRO A 293 16.03 -17.67 2.12
CA PRO A 293 16.72 -18.95 2.28
C PRO A 293 16.77 -19.77 0.98
N GLU A 294 17.73 -20.68 0.90
CA GLU A 294 17.85 -21.60 -0.24
C GLU A 294 16.71 -22.61 -0.31
#